data_AF-A0A6A5GUI3-F1
#
_entry.id   AF-A0A6A5GUI3-F1
#
_cell.length_a   1.000
_cell.length_b   1.000
_cell.length_c   1.000
_cell.angle_alpha   90.00
_cell.angle_beta   90.00
_cell.angle_gamma   90.00
#
_symmetry.space_group_name_H-M   'P 1'
#
loop_
_entity.id
_entity.type
_entity.pdbx_description
1 polymer ?
#
loop_
_entity_poly.entity_id
_entity_poly.type
_entity_poly.pdbx_seq_one_letter_code
_entity_poly.pdbx_strand_id
1 'polypeptide(L)'
;MTNRTSFVEMNGQNVALTVNQEKGYLVTHWEDEMNGVKILTDYVTQLFNIDVLGITFNRKHIWMIDWVNTGQQSHVKSVNCEDWKDTLTEDELLHILRDCPASLETVIYSSPPPNFQFRDNFRQIDYLSISDGSWVTIDNLLTMDGREIMMFKSSLTNIDINTFLKH
;
A
#
# COMPACT_ATOMS: atom_id res chain seq x y z
N MET A 1 32.94 9.56 -5.48
CA MET A 1 32.13 10.79 -5.46
C MET A 1 31.68 11.01 -4.02
N THR A 2 31.88 12.21 -3.47
CA THR A 2 31.60 12.49 -2.05
C THR A 2 30.14 12.92 -1.93
N ASN A 3 29.31 12.13 -1.25
CA ASN A 3 27.93 12.52 -0.95
C ASN A 3 27.99 13.78 -0.07
N ARG A 4 27.53 14.93 -0.60
CA ARG A 4 27.50 16.19 0.13
C ARG A 4 26.27 16.18 1.05
N THR A 5 26.50 16.18 2.36
CA THR A 5 25.44 16.37 3.33
C THR A 5 25.10 17.85 3.42
N SER A 6 23.81 18.14 3.40
CA SER A 6 23.21 19.46 3.60
C SER A 6 22.13 19.37 4.67
N PHE A 7 21.62 20.50 5.12
CA PHE A 7 20.58 20.56 6.14
C PHE A 7 19.43 21.43 5.65
N VAL A 8 18.20 21.00 5.96
CA VAL A 8 16.97 21.71 5.59
C VAL A 8 16.09 21.79 6.82
N GLU A 9 15.51 22.97 7.07
CA GLU A 9 14.49 23.10 8.10
C GLU A 9 13.16 22.53 7.58
N MET A 10 12.63 21.51 8.26
CA MET A 10 11.34 20.89 7.99
C MET A 10 10.52 20.93 9.28
N ASN A 11 9.44 21.72 9.29
CA ASN A 11 8.53 21.87 10.44
C ASN A 11 9.25 22.17 11.77
N GLY A 12 10.23 23.09 11.75
CA GLY A 12 11.00 23.48 12.93
C GLY A 12 12.10 22.50 13.34
N GLN A 13 12.33 21.42 12.58
CA GLN A 13 13.44 20.49 12.78
C GLN A 13 14.51 20.68 11.71
N ASN A 14 15.78 20.66 12.11
CA ASN A 14 16.89 20.73 11.17
C ASN A 14 17.27 19.32 10.71
N VAL A 15 16.90 18.96 9.47
CA VAL A 15 17.00 17.60 8.94
C VAL A 15 18.23 17.46 8.06
N ALA A 16 19.04 16.44 8.31
CA ALA A 16 20.18 16.11 7.47
C ALA A 16 19.69 15.46 6.16
N LEU A 17 20.26 15.91 5.04
CA LEU A 17 19.87 15.51 3.71
C LEU A 17 21.11 15.21 2.84
N THR A 18 21.07 14.09 2.15
CA THR A 18 22.08 13.69 1.17
C THR A 18 21.45 13.47 -0.19
N VAL A 19 22.10 13.95 -1.24
CA VAL A 19 21.66 13.74 -2.63
C VAL A 19 22.35 12.50 -3.19
N ASN A 20 21.59 11.49 -3.61
CA ASN A 20 22.12 10.43 -4.44
C ASN A 20 22.16 10.91 -5.89
N GLN A 21 23.32 11.41 -6.33
CA GLN A 21 23.48 11.97 -7.68
C GLN A 21 23.37 10.92 -8.79
N GLU A 22 23.76 9.68 -8.52
CA GLU A 22 23.72 8.61 -9.52
C GLU A 22 22.28 8.19 -9.84
N LYS A 23 21.43 8.11 -8.81
CA LYS A 23 20.04 7.65 -8.94
C LYS A 23 19.01 8.79 -8.96
N GLY A 24 19.43 10.03 -8.71
CA GLY A 24 18.58 11.22 -8.84
C GLY A 24 17.53 11.39 -7.73
N TYR A 25 17.80 10.92 -6.51
CA TYR A 25 16.86 11.10 -5.38
C TYR A 25 17.53 11.69 -4.13
N LEU A 26 16.70 12.28 -3.28
CA LEU A 26 17.08 12.84 -1.98
C LEU A 26 16.89 11.79 -0.89
N VAL A 27 17.78 11.78 0.10
CA VAL A 27 17.67 10.94 1.29
C VAL A 27 17.74 11.84 2.52
N THR A 28 16.68 11.82 3.32
CA THR A 28 16.63 12.45 4.65
C THR A 28 16.98 11.43 5.72
N HIS A 29 17.70 11.86 6.75
CA HIS A 29 18.16 10.97 7.83
C HIS A 29 17.40 11.27 9.11
N TRP A 30 16.89 10.21 9.74
CA TRP A 30 16.03 10.30 10.93
C TRP A 30 16.45 9.24 11.96
N GLU A 31 16.39 9.61 13.25
CA GLU A 31 16.59 8.66 14.35
C GLU A 31 15.36 7.76 14.53
N ASP A 32 14.17 8.35 14.43
CA ASP A 32 12.88 7.66 14.35
C ASP A 32 12.35 7.75 12.92
N GLU A 33 12.40 6.63 12.20
CA GLU A 33 11.91 6.51 10.81
C GLU A 33 10.41 6.84 10.69
N MET A 34 9.59 6.40 11.64
CA MET A 34 8.15 6.64 11.61
C MET A 34 7.86 8.14 11.73
N ASN A 35 8.46 8.79 12.72
CA ASN A 35 8.31 10.24 12.89
C ASN A 35 8.89 11.01 11.70
N GLY A 36 10.02 10.53 11.15
CA GLY A 36 10.65 11.11 9.98
C GLY A 36 9.76 11.09 8.74
N VAL A 37 9.11 9.96 8.45
CA VAL A 37 8.16 9.87 7.32
C VAL A 37 6.98 10.80 7.51
N LYS A 38 6.43 10.92 8.73
CA LYS A 38 5.32 11.84 9.01
C LYS A 38 5.71 13.29 8.74
N ILE A 39 6.82 13.75 9.31
CA ILE A 39 7.31 15.13 9.14
C ILE A 39 7.65 15.42 7.68
N LEU A 40 8.33 14.49 7.00
CA LEU A 40 8.69 14.66 5.60
C LEU A 40 7.45 14.76 4.70
N THR A 41 6.46 13.90 4.93
CA THR A 41 5.21 13.91 4.19
C THR A 41 4.48 15.23 4.42
N ASP A 42 4.30 15.67 5.68
CA ASP A 42 3.67 16.97 6.01
C ASP A 42 4.41 18.14 5.36
N TYR A 43 5.74 18.13 5.37
CA TYR A 43 6.55 19.17 4.74
C TYR A 43 6.31 19.21 3.22
N VAL A 44 6.34 18.06 2.54
CA VAL A 44 6.18 17.98 1.08
C VAL A 44 4.75 18.35 0.66
N THR A 45 3.74 17.85 1.36
CA THR A 45 2.32 18.15 1.07
C THR A 45 2.03 19.63 1.26
N GLN A 46 2.55 20.25 2.31
CA GLN A 46 2.44 21.70 2.54
C GLN A 46 3.21 22.53 1.51
N LEU A 47 4.44 22.13 1.19
CA LEU A 47 5.30 22.85 0.23
C LEU A 47 4.66 22.95 -1.16
N PHE A 48 4.02 21.87 -1.61
CA PHE A 48 3.39 21.82 -2.93
C PHE A 48 1.87 22.05 -2.90
N ASN A 49 1.28 22.18 -1.71
CA ASN A 49 -0.17 22.27 -1.51
C ASN A 49 -0.93 21.13 -2.22
N ILE A 50 -0.52 19.89 -1.94
CA ILE A 50 -1.08 18.66 -2.51
C ILE A 50 -1.38 17.64 -1.41
N ASP A 51 -2.36 16.78 -1.65
CA ASP A 51 -2.62 15.61 -0.83
C ASP A 51 -1.77 14.41 -1.30
N VAL A 52 -1.58 13.43 -0.41
CA VAL A 52 -0.93 12.16 -0.74
C VAL A 52 -1.84 11.36 -1.67
N LEU A 53 -1.39 11.13 -2.89
CA LEU A 53 -2.14 10.38 -3.91
C LEU A 53 -2.11 8.87 -3.67
N GLY A 54 -1.00 8.34 -3.16
CA GLY A 54 -0.85 6.93 -2.92
C GLY A 54 0.30 6.61 -1.98
N ILE A 55 0.24 5.41 -1.41
CA ILE A 55 1.22 4.93 -0.43
C ILE A 55 1.76 3.57 -0.84
N THR A 56 3.07 3.40 -0.64
CA THR A 56 3.77 2.12 -0.79
C THR A 56 4.40 1.78 0.55
N PHE A 57 4.10 0.60 1.08
CA PHE A 57 4.50 0.22 2.44
C PHE A 57 4.75 -1.30 2.54
N ASN A 58 5.49 -1.71 3.56
CA ASN A 58 5.58 -3.11 3.99
C ASN A 58 4.88 -3.27 5.35
N ARG A 59 4.80 -4.49 5.87
CA ARG A 59 4.12 -4.80 7.14
C ARG A 59 4.43 -3.82 8.29
N LYS A 60 5.71 -3.44 8.48
CA LYS A 60 6.12 -2.51 9.56
C LYS A 60 5.48 -1.12 9.45
N HIS A 61 5.05 -0.77 8.25
CA HIS A 61 4.54 0.55 7.89
C HIS A 61 3.04 0.51 7.54
N ILE A 62 2.31 -0.56 7.89
CA ILE A 62 0.87 -0.67 7.63
C ILE A 62 0.04 0.45 8.25
N TRP A 63 0.53 1.03 9.36
CA TRP A 63 -0.06 2.20 10.02
C TRP A 63 -0.23 3.42 9.08
N MET A 64 0.51 3.48 7.96
CA MET A 64 0.40 4.56 6.98
C MET A 64 -1.00 4.62 6.34
N ILE A 65 -1.70 3.49 6.23
CA ILE A 65 -3.07 3.45 5.71
C ILE A 65 -3.96 4.35 6.57
N ASP A 66 -4.03 4.10 7.87
CA ASP A 66 -4.87 4.89 8.77
C ASP A 66 -4.37 6.32 8.91
N TRP A 67 -3.05 6.51 9.05
CA TRP A 67 -2.48 7.82 9.31
C TRP A 67 -2.69 8.79 8.14
N VAL A 68 -2.40 8.38 6.89
CA VAL A 68 -2.59 9.27 5.73
C VAL A 68 -4.08 9.59 5.55
N ASN A 69 -4.95 8.61 5.69
CA ASN A 69 -6.38 8.81 5.45
C ASN A 69 -7.10 9.59 6.57
N THR A 70 -6.54 9.64 7.77
CA THR A 70 -7.02 10.53 8.84
C THR A 70 -6.41 11.93 8.76
N GLY A 71 -5.24 12.06 8.12
CA GLY A 71 -4.48 13.31 8.04
C GLY A 71 -4.84 14.25 6.89
N GLN A 72 -5.56 13.77 5.87
CA GLN A 72 -5.90 14.58 4.68
C GLN A 72 -7.39 14.50 4.32
N GLN A 73 -7.88 15.44 3.51
CA GLN A 73 -9.30 15.48 3.15
C GLN A 73 -9.68 14.47 2.05
N SER A 74 -8.80 14.26 1.08
CA SER A 74 -9.06 13.30 -0.01
C SER A 74 -8.64 11.88 0.35
N HIS A 75 -9.40 10.89 -0.10
CA HIS A 75 -8.96 9.51 0.01
C HIS A 75 -7.73 9.26 -0.86
N VAL A 76 -6.80 8.44 -0.35
CA VAL A 76 -5.73 7.90 -1.20
C VAL A 76 -6.35 7.17 -2.40
N LYS A 77 -5.68 7.27 -3.56
CA LYS A 77 -6.11 6.58 -4.76
C LYS A 77 -5.46 5.22 -4.90
N SER A 78 -4.17 5.12 -4.57
CA SER A 78 -3.41 3.87 -4.72
C SER A 78 -2.76 3.45 -3.40
N VAL A 79 -2.89 2.17 -3.05
CA VAL A 79 -2.23 1.56 -1.91
C VAL A 79 -1.49 0.31 -2.39
N ASN A 80 -0.18 0.25 -2.13
CA ASN A 80 0.68 -0.85 -2.54
C ASN A 80 1.41 -1.46 -1.33
N CYS A 81 1.06 -2.70 -1.00
CA CYS A 81 1.70 -3.49 0.03
C CYS A 81 2.83 -4.33 -0.59
N GLU A 82 4.06 -3.86 -0.43
CA GLU A 82 5.26 -4.52 -0.94
C GLU A 82 5.58 -5.80 -0.17
N ASP A 83 6.16 -6.77 -0.89
CA ASP A 83 6.65 -7.99 -0.27
C ASP A 83 7.89 -7.69 0.58
N TRP A 84 7.97 -8.32 1.75
CA TRP A 84 9.09 -8.16 2.67
C TRP A 84 9.32 -9.43 3.48
N LYS A 85 10.36 -9.43 4.31
CA LYS A 85 10.71 -10.59 5.14
C LYS A 85 9.60 -11.01 6.12
N ASP A 86 8.75 -10.07 6.52
CA ASP A 86 7.73 -10.29 7.55
C ASP A 86 6.37 -10.54 6.87
N THR A 87 5.80 -11.73 7.05
CA THR A 87 4.46 -12.07 6.57
C THR A 87 3.40 -11.27 7.32
N LEU A 88 2.37 -10.78 6.60
CA LEU A 88 1.19 -10.17 7.20
C LEU A 88 0.46 -11.13 8.13
N THR A 89 -0.11 -10.61 9.22
CA THR A 89 -1.12 -11.36 9.99
C THR A 89 -2.45 -11.39 9.25
N GLU A 90 -3.36 -12.24 9.72
CA GLU A 90 -4.73 -12.30 9.18
C GLU A 90 -5.43 -10.95 9.35
N ASP A 91 -5.36 -10.35 10.55
CA ASP A 91 -5.95 -9.04 10.83
C ASP A 91 -5.36 -7.92 9.96
N GLU A 92 -4.05 -7.93 9.73
CA GLU A 92 -3.37 -6.94 8.88
C GLU A 92 -3.82 -7.07 7.42
N LEU A 93 -3.92 -8.29 6.89
CA LEU A 93 -4.40 -8.52 5.52
C LEU A 93 -5.88 -8.18 5.39
N LEU A 94 -6.71 -8.53 6.38
CA LEU A 94 -8.12 -8.14 6.42
C LEU A 94 -8.29 -6.63 6.44
N HIS A 95 -7.46 -5.91 7.20
CA HIS A 95 -7.46 -4.45 7.25
C HIS A 95 -7.18 -3.85 5.86
N ILE A 96 -6.20 -4.39 5.12
CA ILE A 96 -5.92 -3.94 3.74
C ILE A 96 -7.12 -4.22 2.82
N LEU A 97 -7.70 -5.42 2.87
CA LEU A 97 -8.77 -5.83 1.95
C LEU A 97 -10.11 -5.13 2.22
N ARG A 98 -10.43 -4.85 3.50
CA ARG A 98 -11.73 -4.33 3.93
C ARG A 98 -11.71 -2.83 4.18
N ASP A 99 -10.70 -2.35 4.92
CA ASP A 99 -10.73 -1.02 5.52
C ASP A 99 -9.91 0.01 4.72
N CYS A 100 -8.97 -0.44 3.89
CA CYS A 100 -8.15 0.45 3.09
C CYS A 100 -9.02 1.33 2.17
N PRO A 101 -8.94 2.68 2.27
CA PRO A 101 -9.86 3.55 1.54
C PRO A 101 -9.42 3.84 0.09
N ALA A 102 -8.41 3.13 -0.44
CA ALA A 102 -7.91 3.31 -1.81
C ALA A 102 -9.05 3.27 -2.84
N SER A 103 -9.31 4.40 -3.48
CA SER A 103 -10.44 4.54 -4.41
C SER A 103 -10.17 3.96 -5.79
N LEU A 104 -8.91 3.83 -6.19
CA LEU A 104 -8.53 3.39 -7.54
C LEU A 104 -7.83 2.04 -7.54
N GLU A 105 -6.77 1.89 -6.74
CA GLU A 105 -5.87 0.75 -6.85
C GLU A 105 -5.47 0.22 -5.47
N THR A 106 -5.58 -1.10 -5.31
CA THR A 106 -5.02 -1.83 -4.18
C THR A 106 -4.12 -2.95 -4.72
N VAL A 107 -2.83 -2.89 -4.41
CA VAL A 107 -1.84 -3.90 -4.81
C VAL A 107 -1.28 -4.58 -3.57
N ILE A 108 -1.25 -5.91 -3.59
CA ILE A 108 -0.76 -6.75 -2.49
C ILE A 108 0.27 -7.71 -3.04
N TYR A 109 1.55 -7.37 -2.85
CA TYR A 109 2.68 -8.23 -3.18
C TYR A 109 3.06 -9.19 -2.06
N SER A 110 2.77 -8.85 -0.80
CA SER A 110 3.00 -9.75 0.33
C SER A 110 2.21 -11.05 0.19
N SER A 111 2.84 -12.16 0.56
CA SER A 111 2.15 -13.45 0.67
C SER A 111 1.16 -13.44 1.86
N PRO A 112 0.03 -14.17 1.76
CA PRO A 112 -0.92 -14.29 2.86
C PRO A 112 -0.31 -15.10 4.02
N PRO A 113 -0.86 -14.97 5.25
CA PRO A 113 -0.54 -15.89 6.32
C PRO A 113 -1.01 -17.33 6.00
N PRO A 114 -0.40 -18.36 6.62
CA PRO A 114 -0.80 -19.74 6.39
C PRO A 114 -2.29 -19.98 6.68
N ASN A 115 -2.98 -20.70 5.78
CA ASN A 115 -4.41 -21.04 5.88
C ASN A 115 -5.36 -19.84 5.90
N PHE A 116 -4.93 -18.66 5.43
CA PHE A 116 -5.77 -17.48 5.29
C PHE A 116 -7.03 -17.79 4.47
N GLN A 117 -8.17 -17.27 4.92
CA GLN A 117 -9.44 -17.31 4.19
C GLN A 117 -10.15 -15.98 4.31
N PHE A 118 -10.49 -15.39 3.17
CA PHE A 118 -11.30 -14.18 3.14
C PHE A 118 -12.78 -14.56 3.05
N ARG A 119 -13.55 -14.29 4.10
CA ARG A 119 -15.00 -14.60 4.18
C ARG A 119 -15.89 -13.37 4.20
N ASP A 120 -15.29 -12.19 4.15
CA ASP A 120 -16.01 -10.92 4.06
C ASP A 120 -16.30 -10.57 2.60
N ASN A 121 -17.07 -9.51 2.39
CA ASN A 121 -17.22 -8.91 1.07
C ASN A 121 -16.06 -7.96 0.82
N PHE A 122 -15.57 -7.94 -0.42
CA PHE A 122 -14.64 -6.88 -0.84
C PHE A 122 -15.37 -5.54 -0.80
N ARG A 123 -14.64 -4.48 -0.44
CA ARG A 123 -15.07 -3.12 -0.75
C ARG A 123 -15.13 -2.93 -2.27
N GLN A 124 -15.76 -1.85 -2.72
CA GLN A 124 -15.67 -1.44 -4.11
C GLN A 124 -14.22 -1.03 -4.42
N ILE A 125 -13.61 -1.64 -5.44
CA ILE A 125 -12.23 -1.38 -5.86
C ILE A 125 -12.20 -1.32 -7.39
N ASP A 126 -11.66 -0.26 -7.98
CA ASP A 126 -11.51 -0.21 -9.43
C ASP A 126 -10.48 -1.24 -9.92
N TYR A 127 -9.30 -1.29 -9.31
CA TYR A 127 -8.22 -2.23 -9.63
C TYR A 127 -7.67 -2.94 -8.39
N LEU A 128 -7.74 -4.28 -8.38
CA LEU A 128 -7.15 -5.13 -7.35
C LEU A 128 -6.05 -6.02 -7.94
N SER A 129 -4.83 -5.93 -7.43
CA SER A 129 -3.71 -6.80 -7.81
C SER A 129 -3.21 -7.61 -6.64
N ILE A 130 -3.16 -8.93 -6.77
CA ILE A 130 -2.73 -9.87 -5.72
C ILE A 130 -1.65 -10.80 -6.29
N SER A 131 -0.45 -10.79 -5.68
CA SER A 131 0.67 -11.65 -6.09
C SER A 131 0.50 -13.12 -5.70
N ASP A 132 -0.21 -13.39 -4.61
CA ASP A 132 -0.53 -14.72 -4.14
C ASP A 132 -2.02 -14.83 -3.83
N GLY A 133 -2.77 -15.17 -4.88
CA GLY A 133 -4.21 -15.37 -4.84
C GLY A 133 -4.63 -16.80 -4.53
N SER A 134 -3.76 -17.61 -3.91
CA SER A 134 -4.06 -19.01 -3.59
C SER A 134 -5.25 -19.18 -2.64
N TRP A 135 -5.56 -18.15 -1.86
CA TRP A 135 -6.69 -18.07 -0.93
C TRP A 135 -7.99 -17.54 -1.56
N VAL A 136 -7.94 -16.98 -2.77
CA VAL A 136 -9.11 -16.41 -3.44
C VAL A 136 -9.97 -17.54 -3.97
N THR A 137 -11.24 -17.55 -3.57
CA THR A 137 -12.24 -18.53 -4.00
C THR A 137 -13.12 -17.99 -5.13
N ILE A 138 -13.88 -18.87 -5.78
CA ILE A 138 -14.89 -18.42 -6.77
C ILE A 138 -15.97 -17.56 -6.12
N ASP A 139 -16.37 -17.89 -4.89
CA ASP A 139 -17.35 -17.09 -4.14
C ASP A 139 -16.85 -15.68 -3.88
N ASN A 140 -15.55 -15.53 -3.58
CA ASN A 140 -14.90 -14.22 -3.46
C ASN A 140 -14.99 -13.40 -4.75
N LEU A 141 -14.82 -14.02 -5.91
CA LEU A 141 -14.91 -13.31 -7.20
C LEU A 141 -16.35 -12.94 -7.54
N LEU A 142 -17.31 -13.84 -7.29
CA LEU A 142 -18.73 -13.61 -7.58
C LEU A 142 -19.35 -12.51 -6.72
N THR A 143 -18.78 -12.22 -5.54
CA THR A 143 -19.22 -11.13 -4.67
C THR A 143 -18.40 -9.85 -4.82
N MET A 144 -17.32 -9.86 -5.60
CA MET A 144 -16.44 -8.70 -5.78
C MET A 144 -17.03 -7.72 -6.79
N ASP A 145 -17.20 -6.46 -6.38
CA ASP A 145 -17.53 -5.34 -7.27
C ASP A 145 -16.24 -4.65 -7.74
N GLY A 146 -15.45 -5.39 -8.54
CA GLY A 146 -14.16 -4.96 -9.08
C GLY A 146 -14.20 -4.73 -10.59
N ARG A 147 -13.61 -3.64 -11.09
CA ARG A 147 -13.52 -3.42 -12.56
C ARG A 147 -12.41 -4.24 -13.20
N GLU A 148 -11.27 -4.31 -12.52
CA GLU A 148 -10.10 -5.05 -12.98
C GLU A 148 -9.47 -5.82 -11.82
N ILE A 149 -9.22 -7.11 -12.04
CA ILE A 149 -8.62 -8.01 -11.06
C ILE A 149 -7.41 -8.67 -11.71
N MET A 150 -6.23 -8.37 -11.18
CA MET A 150 -4.99 -9.06 -11.54
C MET A 150 -4.61 -10.01 -10.42
N MET A 151 -4.48 -11.29 -10.74
CA MET A 151 -4.22 -12.32 -9.73
C MET A 151 -3.15 -13.30 -10.21
N PHE A 152 -2.15 -13.51 -9.37
CA PHE A 152 -1.08 -14.47 -9.59
C PHE A 152 -1.17 -15.62 -8.57
N LYS A 153 -0.54 -16.76 -8.87
CA LYS A 153 -0.53 -17.99 -8.03
C LYS A 153 -1.92 -18.42 -7.55
N SER A 154 -2.95 -18.20 -8.37
CA SER A 154 -4.32 -18.58 -8.03
C SER A 154 -4.48 -20.10 -7.92
N SER A 155 -5.37 -20.52 -7.03
CA SER A 155 -5.83 -21.92 -6.93
C SER A 155 -7.09 -22.20 -7.74
N LEU A 156 -7.65 -21.17 -8.41
CA LEU A 156 -8.87 -21.29 -9.22
C LEU A 156 -8.65 -22.20 -10.43
N THR A 157 -9.64 -23.05 -10.67
CA THR A 157 -9.63 -23.96 -11.81
C THR A 157 -10.23 -23.30 -13.05
N ASN A 158 -10.07 -23.94 -14.21
CA ASN A 158 -10.77 -23.52 -15.42
C ASN A 158 -12.30 -23.58 -15.28
N ILE A 159 -12.84 -24.43 -14.40
CA ILE A 159 -14.28 -24.50 -14.12
C ILE A 159 -14.71 -23.24 -13.36
N ASP A 160 -13.95 -22.81 -12.36
CA ASP A 160 -14.22 -21.61 -11.57
C ASP A 160 -14.20 -20.36 -12.46
N ILE A 161 -13.14 -20.18 -13.26
CA ILE A 161 -13.02 -19.04 -14.17
C ILE A 161 -14.15 -19.03 -15.22
N ASN A 162 -14.50 -20.19 -15.78
CA ASN A 162 -15.63 -20.28 -16.71
C ASN A 162 -16.98 -19.98 -16.04
N THR A 163 -17.10 -20.22 -14.74
CA THR A 163 -18.30 -19.87 -13.95
C THR A 163 -18.37 -18.37 -13.75
N PHE A 164 -17.25 -17.74 -13.36
CA PHE A 164 -17.15 -16.29 -13.19
C PHE A 164 -17.45 -15.52 -14.49
N LEU A 165 -16.85 -15.92 -15.63
CA LEU A 165 -17.04 -15.24 -16.91
C LEU A 165 -18.47 -15.31 -17.49
N LYS A 166 -19.31 -16.21 -16.96
CA LYS A 166 -20.71 -16.37 -17.38
C LYS A 166 -21.69 -15.64 -16.47
N HIS A 167 -21.22 -15.12 -15.34
CA HIS A 167 -22.00 -14.30 -14.41
C HIS A 167 -22.27 -12.94 -15.04
#